data_AF-A0A2V6QWH0-F1
#
_entry.id   AF-A0A2V6QWH0-F1
#
_cell.length_a   1.000
_cell.length_b   1.000
_cell.length_c   1.000
_cell.angle_alpha   90.00
_cell.angle_beta   90.00
_cell.angle_gamma   90.00
#
_symmetry.space_group_name_H-M   'P 1'
#
loop_
_entity.id
_entity.type
_entity.pdbx_description
1 polymer ?
#
loop_
_entity_poly.entity_id
_entity_poly.type
_entity_poly.pdbx_seq_one_letter_code
_entity_poly.pdbx_strand_id
1 'polypeptide(L)' 'MDGWWNEIDDQVQACLERHGAMAPAEIARQLGLSEGAVASVLSMLAQEGKLRISRVELNQRDDRRQLSL' A
#
# COMPACT_ATOMS: atom_id res chain seq x y z
N MET A 1 -20.18 3.46 10.89
CA MET A 1 -19.10 4.46 10.68
C MET A 1 -18.31 4.03 9.43
N ASP A 2 -19.03 3.81 8.30
CA ASP A 2 -18.64 2.76 7.34
C ASP A 2 -18.59 3.24 5.87
N GLY A 3 -18.92 4.50 5.61
CA GLY A 3 -18.96 5.01 4.22
C GLY A 3 -17.59 5.38 3.67
N TRP A 4 -16.78 6.09 4.47
CA TRP A 4 -15.51 6.64 4.02
C TRP A 4 -14.40 5.58 3.86
N TRP A 5 -14.40 4.55 4.71
CA TRP A 5 -13.43 3.45 4.60
C TRP A 5 -13.69 2.55 3.41
N ASN A 6 -14.96 2.22 3.12
CA ASN A 6 -15.33 1.45 1.94
C ASN A 6 -14.97 2.20 0.64
N GLU A 7 -15.11 3.53 0.64
CA GLU A 7 -14.75 4.33 -0.53
C GLU A 7 -13.24 4.29 -0.84
N ILE A 8 -12.38 4.24 0.19
CA ILE A 8 -10.92 4.11 0.00
C ILE A 8 -10.57 2.71 -0.51
N ASP A 9 -11.21 1.67 0.03
CA ASP A 9 -11.02 0.29 -0.42
C ASP A 9 -11.35 0.14 -1.91
N ASP A 10 -12.51 0.66 -2.33
CA ASP A 10 -12.98 0.64 -3.71
C ASP A 10 -12.02 1.42 -4.64
N GLN A 11 -11.52 2.57 -4.19
CA GLN A 11 -10.53 3.36 -4.94
C GLN A 11 -9.20 2.63 -5.12
N VAL A 12 -8.72 1.94 -4.08
CA VAL A 12 -7.49 1.13 -4.15
C VAL A 12 -7.66 -0.03 -5.12
N GLN A 13 -8.80 -0.75 -5.05
CA GLN A 13 -9.08 -1.84 -5.97
C GLN A 13 -9.18 -1.34 -7.42
N ALA A 14 -9.92 -0.26 -7.67
CA ALA A 14 -10.04 0.32 -9.01
C ALA A 14 -8.69 0.81 -9.57
N CYS A 15 -7.80 1.32 -8.71
CA CYS A 15 -6.44 1.70 -9.09
C CYS A 15 -5.63 0.46 -9.54
N LEU A 16 -5.68 -0.63 -8.77
CA LEU A 16 -4.97 -1.87 -9.08
C LEU A 16 -5.54 -2.58 -10.31
N GLU A 17 -6.85 -2.56 -10.51
CA GLU A 17 -7.49 -3.11 -11.71
C GLU A 17 -7.07 -2.35 -12.98
N ARG A 18 -6.94 -1.03 -12.88
CA ARG A 18 -6.55 -0.18 -14.02
C ARG A 18 -5.07 -0.27 -14.37
N HIS A 19 -4.20 -0.36 -13.37
CA HIS A 19 -2.76 -0.19 -13.55
C HIS A 19 -1.95 -1.46 -13.29
N GLY A 20 -2.56 -2.51 -12.74
CA GLY A 20 -1.89 -3.74 -12.33
C GLY A 20 -1.21 -3.61 -10.96
N ALA A 21 -0.22 -4.46 -10.70
CA ALA A 21 0.54 -4.43 -9.45
C ALA A 21 1.40 -3.16 -9.36
N MET A 22 1.31 -2.45 -8.23
CA MET A 22 1.97 -1.15 -8.00
C MET A 22 2.60 -1.07 -6.62
N ALA A 23 3.56 -0.16 -6.44
CA ALA A 23 4.10 0.15 -5.13
C ALA A 23 3.11 1.00 -4.29
N PRO A 24 3.09 0.87 -2.95
CA PRO A 24 2.21 1.66 -2.08
C PRO A 24 2.34 3.18 -2.29
N ALA A 25 3.56 3.68 -2.50
CA ALA A 25 3.82 5.10 -2.79
C ALA A 25 3.16 5.58 -4.09
N GLU A 26 3.08 4.72 -5.11
CA GLU A 26 2.46 5.06 -6.39
C GLU A 26 0.94 5.14 -6.24
N ILE A 27 0.34 4.20 -5.50
CA ILE A 27 -1.09 4.20 -5.17
C ILE A 27 -1.45 5.45 -4.36
N ALA A 28 -0.64 5.79 -3.34
CA ALA A 28 -0.82 7.00 -2.54
C ALA A 28 -0.82 8.27 -3.40
N ARG A 29 0.10 8.37 -4.36
CA ARG A 29 0.14 9.50 -5.31
C ARG A 29 -1.09 9.55 -6.21
N GLN A 30 -1.58 8.41 -6.71
CA GLN A 30 -2.77 8.35 -7.55
C GLN A 30 -4.04 8.77 -6.80
N LEU A 31 -4.16 8.36 -5.53
CA LEU A 31 -5.34 8.61 -4.72
C LEU A 31 -5.26 9.92 -3.91
N GLY A 32 -4.14 10.63 -3.95
CA GLY A 32 -3.94 11.85 -3.14
C GLY A 32 -3.90 11.58 -1.64
N LEU A 33 -3.51 10.37 -1.23
CA LEU A 33 -3.46 9.90 0.15
C LEU A 33 -2.02 9.86 0.67
N SER A 34 -1.87 9.74 1.99
CA SER A 34 -0.55 9.48 2.58
C SER A 34 -0.15 8.02 2.34
N GLU A 35 1.14 7.77 2.14
CA GLU A 35 1.66 6.41 1.92
C GLU A 35 1.40 5.49 3.12
N GLY A 36 1.46 6.01 4.35
CA GLY A 36 1.15 5.23 5.56
C GLY A 36 -0.32 4.82 5.65
N ALA A 37 -1.25 5.68 5.22
CA ALA A 37 -2.67 5.33 5.16
C ALA A 37 -2.91 4.22 4.14
N VAL A 38 -2.33 4.35 2.94
CA VAL A 38 -2.41 3.33 1.90
C VAL A 38 -1.78 2.01 2.36
N ALA A 39 -0.61 2.04 3.01
CA ALA A 39 0.03 0.83 3.54
C ALA A 39 -0.86 0.11 4.57
N SER A 40 -1.58 0.86 5.40
CA SER A 40 -2.50 0.31 6.40
C SER A 40 -3.70 -0.37 5.71
N VAL A 41 -4.30 0.30 4.73
CA VAL A 41 -5.43 -0.25 3.94
C VAL A 41 -5.02 -1.49 3.15
N LEU A 42 -3.88 -1.45 2.46
CA LEU A 42 -3.36 -2.61 1.72
C LEU A 42 -3.12 -3.81 2.64
N SER A 43 -2.61 -3.58 3.85
CA SER A 43 -2.39 -4.63 4.84
C SER A 43 -3.72 -5.25 5.31
N MET A 44 -4.75 -4.43 5.54
CA MET A 44 -6.09 -4.88 5.92
C MET A 44 -6.74 -5.70 4.80
N LEU A 45 -6.79 -5.14 3.59
CA LEU A 45 -7.40 -5.80 2.43
C LEU A 45 -6.68 -7.11 2.06
N ALA A 46 -5.36 -7.19 2.26
CA ALA A 46 -4.61 -8.44 2.10
C ALA A 46 -4.99 -9.49 3.16
N GLN A 47 -5.18 -9.08 4.43
CA GLN A 47 -5.66 -9.98 5.50
C GLN A 47 -7.07 -10.49 5.23
N GLU A 48 -7.92 -9.67 4.61
CA GLU A 48 -9.27 -10.05 4.18
C GLU A 48 -9.28 -10.90 2.90
N GLY A 49 -8.12 -11.14 2.27
CA GLY A 49 -7.99 -11.93 1.04
C GLY A 49 -8.45 -11.21 -0.23
N LYS A 50 -8.71 -9.89 -0.17
CA LYS A 50 -9.10 -9.07 -1.31
C LYS A 50 -7.92 -8.71 -2.22
N LEU A 51 -6.71 -8.73 -1.68
CA LEU A 51 -5.47 -8.48 -2.42
C LEU A 51 -4.42 -9.55 -2.09
N ARG A 52 -3.40 -9.65 -2.93
CA ARG A 52 -2.21 -10.45 -2.66
C ARG A 52 -0.97 -9.57 -2.58
N ILE A 53 -0.23 -9.67 -1.48
CA ILE A 53 1.12 -9.09 -1.38
C ILE A 53 2.10 -10.05 -2.08
N SER A 54 2.63 -9.64 -3.24
CA SER A 54 3.53 -10.46 -4.05
C SER A 54 5.02 -10.17 -3.82
N ARG A 55 5.36 -8.99 -3.30
CA ARG A 55 6.73 -8.53 -3.06
C ARG A 55 6.80 -7.83 -1.71
N VAL A 56 7.78 -8.20 -0.89
CA VAL A 56 8.11 -7.60 0.40
C VAL A 56 9.62 -7.41 0.42
N GLU A 57 10.08 -6.19 0.66
CA GLU A 57 11.48 -5.81 0.58
C GLU A 57 11.88 -5.04 1.84
N LEU A 58 13.17 -5.07 2.19
CA LEU A 58 13.71 -4.23 3.24
C LEU A 58 13.68 -2.77 2.77
N ASN A 59 13.32 -1.86 3.67
CA ASN A 59 13.43 -0.44 3.38
C ASN A 59 14.91 -0.06 3.29
N GLN A 60 15.33 0.45 2.13
CA GLN A 60 16.74 0.81 1.84
C GLN A 60 17.33 1.87 2.80
N ARG A 61 16.52 2.47 3.68
CA ARG A 61 17.00 3.41 4.71
C ARG A 61 17.70 2.74 5.91
N ASP A 62 17.55 1.43 6.12
CA ASP A 62 18.18 0.73 7.26
C ASP A 62 19.60 0.20 6.97
N ASP A 63 20.01 0.04 5.71
CA ASP A 63 21.34 -0.51 5.37
C ASP A 63 22.51 0.45 5.68
N ARG A 64 22.26 1.76 5.77
CA ARG A 64 23.35 2.74 6.00
C ARG A 64 23.85 2.79 7.44
N ARG A 65 23.17 2.12 8.38
CA ARG A 65 23.54 2.11 9.82
C ARG A 65 24.35 0.88 10.24
N GLN A 66 24.54 -0.12 9.38
CA GLN A 66 25.28 -1.34 9.72
C GLN A 66 26.72 -1.42 9.19
N LEU A 67 27.20 -0.44 8.41
CA LEU A 67 28.57 -0.42 7.87
C LEU A 67 29.58 0.38 8.72
N SER A 68 29.28 0.62 9.99
CA SER A 68 30.18 1.26 10.95
C SER A 68 30.50 0.31 12.11
N LEU A 69 31.31 -0.72 11.85
CA LEU A 69 32.02 -1.50 12.87
C LEU A 69 33.45 -1.79 12.39
#